data_AF-A0A8B2SFS4-F1
#
_entry.id   AF-A0A8B2SFS4-F1
#
_cell.length_a   1.000
_cell.length_b   1.000
_cell.length_c   1.000
_cell.angle_alpha   90.00
_cell.angle_beta   90.00
_cell.angle_gamma   90.00
#
_symmetry.space_group_name_H-M   'P 1'
#
loop_
_entity.id
_entity.type
_entity.pdbx_description
1 polymer ?
#
loop_
_entity_poly.entity_id
_entity_poly.type
_entity_poly.pdbx_seq_one_letter_code
_entity_poly.pdbx_strand_id
1 'polypeptide(L)'
;MTQAERRHDRLAVRLSLIISRLVAGETLNMARLAAVFGVSVRTLRRDFRERLMYLDLEYRRGQYRLRSTGGGVQVRQQLLTCLLERHYGLTLNDTPFHDDASTQEYIEAGITLADAVNFLVERYELVRTDRKGFTWQEQTPLLTATDILRARRATGLMNT
;
A
#
# COMPACT_ATOMS: atom_id res chain seq x y z
N MET A 1 1.73 34.71 -3.79
CA MET A 1 1.43 33.39 -3.20
C MET A 1 -0.07 33.14 -3.19
N THR A 2 -0.54 32.21 -4.00
CA THR A 2 -1.96 31.92 -4.25
C THR A 2 -2.55 31.02 -3.15
N GLN A 3 -3.88 31.03 -2.97
CA GLN A 3 -4.58 30.25 -1.95
C GLN A 3 -4.44 28.73 -2.14
N ALA A 4 -4.10 28.27 -3.35
CA ALA A 4 -3.83 26.88 -3.69
C ALA A 4 -2.46 26.40 -3.17
N GLU A 5 -1.42 27.25 -3.23
CA GLU A 5 -0.07 26.94 -2.71
C GLU A 5 -0.11 26.74 -1.19
N ARG A 6 -0.76 27.65 -0.46
CA ARG A 6 -0.91 27.56 1.00
C ARG A 6 -1.69 26.32 1.47
N ARG A 7 -2.60 25.79 0.63
CA ARG A 7 -3.38 24.57 0.94
C ARG A 7 -2.55 23.30 0.78
N HIS A 8 -1.69 23.24 -0.24
CA HIS A 8 -0.79 22.11 -0.44
C HIS A 8 0.27 22.06 0.65
N ASP A 9 0.82 23.21 1.07
CA ASP A 9 1.77 23.28 2.18
C ASP A 9 1.20 22.68 3.48
N ARG A 10 -0.04 23.04 3.83
CA ARG A 10 -0.69 22.50 5.04
C ARG A 10 -0.97 21.00 4.97
N LEU A 11 -1.23 20.47 3.78
CA LEU A 11 -1.42 19.04 3.59
C LEU A 11 -0.09 18.29 3.70
N ALA A 12 0.95 18.76 3.02
CA ALA A 12 2.28 18.16 3.07
C ALA A 12 2.84 18.15 4.50
N VAL A 13 2.74 19.28 5.21
CA VAL A 13 3.14 19.39 6.63
C VAL A 13 2.31 18.45 7.53
N ARG A 14 1.01 18.31 7.26
CA ARG A 14 0.18 17.37 8.00
C ARG A 14 0.62 15.93 7.79
N LEU A 15 0.84 15.52 6.54
CA LEU A 15 1.25 14.16 6.21
C LEU A 15 2.64 13.86 6.75
N SER A 16 3.60 14.77 6.61
CA SER A 16 4.95 14.56 7.14
C SER A 16 4.92 14.34 8.65
N LEU A 17 4.20 15.17 9.41
CA LEU A 17 4.08 15.00 10.85
C LEU A 17 3.37 13.69 11.23
N ILE A 18 2.34 13.29 10.48
CA ILE A 18 1.65 12.01 10.68
C ILE A 18 2.61 10.84 10.43
N ILE A 19 3.37 10.88 9.33
CA ILE A 19 4.34 9.84 8.96
C ILE A 19 5.44 9.76 10.03
N SER A 20 6.02 10.89 10.44
CA SER A 20 7.07 10.92 11.48
C SER A 20 6.60 10.28 12.78
N ARG A 21 5.38 10.58 13.23
CA ARG A 21 4.83 9.99 14.45
C ARG A 21 4.56 8.49 14.31
N LEU A 22 4.05 8.07 13.16
CA LEU A 22 3.85 6.64 12.86
C LEU A 22 5.17 5.88 12.82
N VAL A 23 6.21 6.44 12.20
CA VAL A 23 7.57 5.87 12.15
C VAL A 23 8.21 5.83 13.54
N ALA A 24 7.92 6.80 14.40
CA ALA A 24 8.30 6.78 15.82
C ALA A 24 7.54 5.71 16.65
N GLY A 25 6.67 4.92 16.02
CA GLY A 25 5.89 3.86 16.68
C GLY A 25 4.65 4.36 17.41
N GLU A 26 4.26 5.62 17.24
CA GLU A 26 3.08 6.16 17.89
C GLU A 26 1.78 5.56 17.34
N THR A 27 0.79 5.46 18.22
CA THR A 27 -0.58 5.09 17.86
C THR A 27 -1.44 6.35 17.79
N LEU A 28 -1.92 6.67 16.59
CA LEU A 28 -2.62 7.90 16.26
C LEU A 28 -4.14 7.75 16.36
N ASN A 29 -4.76 8.45 17.30
CA ASN A 29 -6.22 8.54 17.37
C ASN A 29 -6.76 9.60 16.39
N MET A 30 -7.71 9.21 15.52
CA MET A 30 -8.20 10.08 14.45
C MET A 30 -8.92 11.35 14.94
N ALA A 31 -9.69 11.26 16.03
CA ALA A 31 -10.41 12.41 16.58
C ALA A 31 -9.43 13.43 17.19
N ARG A 32 -8.42 12.95 17.94
CA ARG A 32 -7.37 13.80 18.49
C ARG A 32 -6.53 14.44 17.38
N LEU A 33 -6.17 13.65 16.36
CA LEU A 33 -5.38 14.12 15.22
C LEU A 33 -6.13 15.18 14.42
N ALA A 34 -7.44 15.00 14.21
CA ALA A 34 -8.33 15.96 13.57
C ALA A 34 -8.33 17.31 14.31
N ALA A 35 -8.45 17.27 15.64
CA ALA A 35 -8.39 18.46 16.47
C ALA A 35 -7.04 19.19 16.37
N VAL A 36 -5.92 18.45 16.43
CA VAL A 36 -4.55 19.03 16.34
C VAL A 36 -4.33 19.75 15.01
N PHE A 37 -4.78 19.16 13.90
CA PHE A 37 -4.60 19.76 12.58
C PHE A 37 -5.72 20.74 12.18
N GLY A 38 -6.74 20.91 13.02
CA GLY A 38 -7.91 21.75 12.70
C GLY A 38 -8.67 21.28 11.46
N VAL A 39 -8.75 19.97 11.21
CA VAL A 39 -9.45 19.38 10.06
C VAL A 39 -10.49 18.36 10.50
N SER A 40 -11.42 18.03 9.61
CA SER A 40 -12.40 16.98 9.90
C SER A 40 -11.77 15.58 9.91
N VAL A 41 -12.33 14.67 10.69
CA VAL A 41 -11.96 13.24 10.65
C VAL A 41 -12.18 12.64 9.25
N ARG A 42 -13.16 13.15 8.47
CA ARG A 42 -13.37 12.72 7.07
C ARG A 42 -12.17 13.08 6.19
N THR A 43 -11.60 14.28 6.38
CA THR A 43 -10.40 14.73 5.66
C THR A 43 -9.20 13.84 5.99
N LEU A 44 -8.98 13.53 7.27
CA LEU A 44 -7.91 12.61 7.66
C LEU A 44 -8.14 11.19 7.14
N ARG A 45 -9.36 10.66 7.19
CA ARG A 45 -9.65 9.33 6.61
C ARG A 45 -9.33 9.27 5.12
N ARG A 46 -9.65 10.35 4.40
CA ARG A 46 -9.27 10.49 2.99
C ARG A 46 -7.76 10.52 2.82
N ASP A 47 -7.05 11.32 3.62
CA ASP A 47 -5.57 11.39 3.59
C ASP A 47 -4.93 10.02 3.83
N PHE A 48 -5.38 9.28 4.85
CA PHE A 48 -4.88 7.95 5.14
C PHE A 48 -5.15 6.97 4.00
N ARG A 49 -6.37 7.00 3.44
CA ARG A 49 -6.78 6.10 2.38
C ARG A 49 -6.15 6.40 1.03
N GLU A 50 -5.94 7.66 0.68
CA GLU A 50 -5.39 8.05 -0.63
C GLU A 50 -3.86 8.19 -0.59
N ARG A 51 -3.31 8.70 0.52
CA ARG A 51 -1.92 9.18 0.59
C ARG A 51 -1.06 8.46 1.60
N LEU A 52 -1.62 7.61 2.46
CA LEU A 52 -0.84 6.74 3.36
C LEU A 52 -1.20 5.26 3.15
N MET A 53 -1.88 4.92 2.04
CA MET A 53 -2.28 3.54 1.76
C MET A 53 -1.08 2.59 1.64
N TYR A 54 0.08 3.13 1.29
CA TYR A 54 1.33 2.40 1.12
C TYR A 54 1.99 2.04 2.45
N LEU A 55 1.65 2.74 3.55
CA LEU A 55 2.13 2.38 4.87
C LEU A 55 1.33 1.18 5.38
N ASP A 56 2.02 0.24 6.05
CA ASP A 56 1.37 -0.90 6.71
C ASP A 56 0.72 -0.45 8.01
N LEU A 57 -0.43 0.20 7.86
CA LEU A 57 -1.19 0.76 8.95
C LEU A 57 -2.23 -0.24 9.46
N GLU A 58 -2.19 -0.51 10.74
CA GLU A 58 -3.26 -1.21 11.44
C GLU A 58 -4.25 -0.20 12.01
N TYR A 59 -5.55 -0.47 11.83
CA TYR A 59 -6.63 0.32 12.40
C TYR A 59 -7.35 -0.49 13.49
N ARG A 60 -7.28 -0.04 14.74
CA ARG A 60 -7.97 -0.67 15.88
C ARG A 60 -8.68 0.40 16.70
N ARG A 61 -9.99 0.20 16.95
CA ARG A 61 -10.81 1.05 17.84
C ARG A 61 -10.64 2.57 17.63
N GLY A 62 -10.59 3.03 16.37
CA GLY A 62 -10.44 4.47 16.07
C GLY A 62 -9.00 5.00 16.03
N GLN A 63 -8.01 4.12 16.14
CA GLN A 63 -6.60 4.45 16.18
C GLN A 63 -5.84 3.79 15.03
N TYR A 64 -4.87 4.50 14.45
CA TYR A 64 -3.95 3.99 13.45
C TYR A 64 -2.56 3.81 14.04
N ARG A 65 -1.90 2.71 13.75
CA ARG A 65 -0.51 2.47 14.13
C ARG A 65 0.23 1.87 12.95
N LEU A 66 1.50 2.21 12.78
CA LEU A 66 2.36 1.46 11.87
C LEU A 66 2.63 0.08 12.49
N ARG A 67 2.42 -1.00 11.73
CA ARG A 67 2.87 -2.33 12.18
C ARG A 67 4.39 -2.29 12.27
N SER A 68 4.91 -2.35 13.50
CA SER A 68 6.35 -2.33 13.74
C SER A 68 6.95 -3.68 13.33
N THR A 69 7.80 -3.63 12.30
CA THR A 69 9.07 -4.35 12.09
C THR A 69 9.16 -5.88 12.18
N GLY A 70 8.12 -6.61 12.58
CA GLY A 70 8.06 -8.07 12.44
C GLY A 70 7.04 -8.56 11.40
N GLY A 71 5.99 -7.76 11.16
CA GLY A 71 4.89 -8.13 10.27
C GLY A 71 5.01 -7.60 8.84
N GLY A 72 5.85 -6.58 8.58
CA GLY A 72 5.87 -5.89 7.27
C GLY A 72 6.32 -6.79 6.12
N VAL A 73 7.39 -7.56 6.33
CA VAL A 73 7.88 -8.57 5.37
C VAL A 73 6.83 -9.64 5.16
N GLN A 74 6.28 -10.23 6.24
CA GLN A 74 5.27 -11.28 6.14
C GLN A 74 4.00 -10.80 5.42
N VAL A 75 3.52 -9.59 5.73
CA VAL A 75 2.37 -8.96 5.07
C VAL A 75 2.64 -8.70 3.60
N ARG A 76 3.83 -8.23 3.24
CA ARG A 76 4.23 -8.07 1.85
C ARG A 76 4.29 -9.39 1.12
N GLN A 77 4.94 -10.40 1.68
CA GLN A 77 5.02 -11.73 1.08
C GLN A 77 3.64 -12.36 0.92
N GLN A 78 2.73 -12.20 1.89
CA GLN A 78 1.33 -12.64 1.75
C GLN A 78 0.62 -11.95 0.59
N LEU A 79 0.81 -10.63 0.43
CA LEU A 79 0.22 -9.88 -0.67
C LEU A 79 0.84 -10.26 -2.02
N LEU A 80 2.16 -10.41 -2.08
CA LEU A 80 2.88 -10.83 -3.28
C LEU A 80 2.46 -12.23 -3.70
N THR A 81 2.37 -13.18 -2.77
CA THR A 81 1.85 -14.53 -3.00
C THR A 81 0.47 -14.47 -3.63
N CYS A 82 -0.46 -13.72 -3.03
CA CYS A 82 -1.83 -13.58 -3.55
C CYS A 82 -1.86 -12.96 -4.96
N LEU A 83 -1.01 -11.97 -5.24
CA LEU A 83 -0.95 -11.30 -6.55
C LEU A 83 -0.34 -12.21 -7.63
N LEU A 84 0.79 -12.85 -7.32
CA LEU A 84 1.54 -13.71 -8.23
C LEU A 84 0.75 -14.95 -8.60
N GLU A 85 0.20 -15.65 -7.61
CA GLU A 85 -0.59 -16.86 -7.82
C GLU A 85 -1.84 -16.55 -8.63
N ARG A 86 -2.54 -15.47 -8.27
CA ARG A 86 -3.81 -15.12 -8.92
C ARG A 86 -3.60 -14.66 -10.35
N HIS A 87 -2.65 -13.75 -10.58
CA HIS A 87 -2.56 -13.04 -11.86
C HIS A 87 -1.58 -13.67 -12.85
N TYR A 88 -0.59 -14.43 -12.38
CA TYR A 88 0.47 -14.98 -13.24
C TYR A 88 0.70 -16.49 -13.03
N GLY A 89 0.07 -17.10 -12.03
CA GLY A 89 0.28 -18.51 -11.69
C GLY A 89 1.67 -18.81 -11.11
N LEU A 90 2.33 -17.80 -10.56
CA LEU A 90 3.66 -17.92 -9.94
C LEU A 90 3.54 -18.05 -8.43
N THR A 91 4.45 -18.82 -7.83
CA THR A 91 4.63 -18.86 -6.38
C THR A 91 5.67 -17.82 -5.97
N LEU A 92 5.71 -17.49 -4.67
CA LEU A 92 6.71 -16.55 -4.15
C LEU A 92 8.14 -17.05 -4.41
N ASN A 93 8.36 -18.37 -4.35
CA ASN A 93 9.65 -19.04 -4.58
C ASN A 93 10.18 -18.85 -6.01
N ASP A 94 9.30 -18.58 -6.98
CA ASP A 94 9.69 -18.29 -8.36
C ASP A 94 10.19 -16.85 -8.53
N THR A 95 10.25 -16.07 -7.45
CA THR A 95 10.59 -14.65 -7.47
C THR A 95 11.68 -14.29 -6.47
N PRO A 96 12.39 -13.16 -6.66
CA PRO A 96 13.34 -12.64 -5.67
C PRO A 96 12.70 -12.26 -4.31
N PHE A 97 11.37 -12.26 -4.20
CA PHE A 97 10.66 -11.88 -2.98
C PHE A 97 10.46 -13.04 -1.97
N HIS A 98 10.93 -14.25 -2.27
CA HIS A 98 10.89 -15.36 -1.30
C HIS A 98 11.83 -15.15 -0.12
N ASP A 99 12.85 -14.32 -0.30
CA ASP A 99 13.80 -13.96 0.74
C ASP A 99 13.32 -12.73 1.52
N ASP A 100 13.43 -12.81 2.85
CA ASP A 100 13.00 -11.76 3.77
C ASP A 100 13.88 -10.52 3.62
N ALA A 101 15.20 -10.69 3.41
CA ALA A 101 16.13 -9.58 3.26
C ALA A 101 15.87 -8.80 1.96
N SER A 102 15.68 -9.52 0.86
CA SER A 102 15.29 -8.94 -0.42
C SER A 102 13.96 -8.20 -0.28
N THR A 103 12.95 -8.82 0.32
CA THR A 103 11.65 -8.18 0.57
C THR A 103 11.75 -6.92 1.44
N GLN A 104 12.61 -6.96 2.45
CA GLN A 104 12.89 -5.84 3.35
C GLN A 104 13.57 -4.68 2.60
N GLU A 105 14.53 -4.95 1.72
CA GLU A 105 15.16 -3.93 0.87
C GLU A 105 14.12 -3.22 -0.01
N TYR A 106 13.20 -3.98 -0.63
CA TYR A 106 12.09 -3.38 -1.37
C TYR A 106 11.16 -2.53 -0.48
N ILE A 107 11.03 -2.86 0.81
CA ILE A 107 10.24 -2.07 1.77
C ILE A 107 10.95 -0.75 2.04
N GLU A 108 12.25 -0.81 2.34
CA GLU A 108 13.08 0.33 2.69
C GLU A 108 13.28 1.28 1.50
N ALA A 109 13.36 0.75 0.28
CA ALA A 109 13.39 1.54 -0.95
C ALA A 109 12.06 2.25 -1.27
N GLY A 110 10.98 1.98 -0.52
CA GLY A 110 9.67 2.61 -0.74
C GLY A 110 8.95 2.15 -2.01
N ILE A 111 9.39 1.04 -2.60
CA ILE A 111 8.81 0.48 -3.83
C ILE A 111 7.41 -0.06 -3.54
N THR A 112 6.45 0.23 -4.41
CA THR A 112 5.07 -0.24 -4.24
C THR A 112 4.91 -1.70 -4.66
N LEU A 113 3.89 -2.39 -4.16
CA LEU A 113 3.60 -3.77 -4.58
C LEU A 113 3.30 -3.87 -6.08
N ALA A 114 2.66 -2.85 -6.66
CA ALA A 114 2.36 -2.84 -8.08
C ALA A 114 3.65 -2.69 -8.89
N ASP A 115 4.52 -1.75 -8.52
CA ASP A 115 5.80 -1.53 -9.21
C ASP A 115 6.72 -2.74 -9.08
N ALA A 116 6.77 -3.37 -7.90
CA ALA A 116 7.55 -4.57 -7.65
C ALA A 116 7.14 -5.73 -8.58
N VAL A 117 5.84 -6.00 -8.72
CA VAL A 117 5.34 -7.06 -9.61
C VAL A 117 5.43 -6.64 -11.07
N ASN A 118 5.10 -5.39 -11.41
CA ASN A 118 5.18 -4.89 -12.78
C ASN A 118 6.61 -4.91 -13.31
N PHE A 119 7.60 -4.66 -12.46
CA PHE A 119 9.00 -4.83 -12.81
C PHE A 119 9.33 -6.29 -13.18
N LEU A 120 8.79 -7.29 -12.46
CA LEU A 120 8.93 -8.68 -12.87
C LEU A 120 8.23 -8.97 -14.20
N VAL A 121 7.03 -8.42 -14.38
CA VAL A 121 6.24 -8.58 -15.61
C VAL A 121 7.02 -8.06 -16.82
N GLU A 122 7.63 -6.89 -16.71
CA GLU A 122 8.44 -6.32 -17.78
C GLU A 122 9.75 -7.08 -17.96
N ARG A 123 10.45 -7.43 -16.88
CA ARG A 123 11.75 -8.12 -16.93
C ARG A 123 11.67 -9.53 -17.50
N TYR A 124 10.57 -10.24 -17.25
CA TYR A 124 10.38 -11.64 -17.63
C TYR A 124 9.25 -11.83 -18.64
N GLU A 125 8.71 -10.74 -19.21
CA GLU A 125 7.63 -10.73 -20.20
C GLU A 125 6.42 -11.57 -19.77
N LEU A 126 6.01 -11.45 -18.50
CA LEU A 126 4.95 -12.27 -17.91
C LEU A 126 3.58 -11.93 -18.51
N VAL A 127 2.78 -12.96 -18.76
CA VAL A 127 1.42 -12.82 -19.27
C VAL A 127 0.40 -12.99 -18.14
N ARG A 128 -0.60 -12.11 -18.06
CA ARG A 128 -1.69 -12.25 -17.09
C ARG A 128 -2.62 -13.41 -17.46
N THR A 129 -2.97 -14.23 -16.47
CA THR A 129 -3.77 -15.45 -16.64
C THR A 129 -5.19 -15.35 -16.07
N ASP A 130 -5.47 -14.36 -15.21
CA ASP A 130 -6.72 -14.24 -14.46
C ASP A 130 -7.89 -13.65 -15.25
N ARG A 131 -7.61 -12.99 -16.37
CA ARG A 131 -8.64 -12.35 -17.19
C ARG A 131 -9.09 -13.32 -18.28
N LYS A 132 -10.08 -14.15 -17.96
CA LYS A 132 -10.82 -14.94 -18.96
C LYS A 132 -12.12 -14.22 -19.34
N GLY A 133 -12.12 -13.55 -20.48
CA GLY A 133 -13.31 -12.90 -21.04
C GLY A 133 -13.08 -12.41 -22.46
N PHE A 134 -14.15 -12.36 -23.26
CA PHE A 134 -14.17 -11.71 -24.57
C PHE A 134 -14.01 -10.20 -24.40
N THR A 135 -12.78 -9.71 -24.40
CA THR A 135 -12.50 -8.28 -24.49
C THR A 135 -11.88 -7.98 -25.83
N TRP A 136 -12.53 -7.12 -26.62
CA TRP A 136 -12.04 -6.60 -27.91
C TRP A 136 -10.84 -5.64 -27.77
N GLN A 137 -10.24 -5.55 -26.58
CA GLN A 137 -9.13 -4.67 -26.23
C GLN A 137 -7.96 -5.52 -25.72
N GLU A 138 -6.76 -5.15 -26.15
CA GLU A 138 -5.51 -5.72 -25.67
C GLU A 138 -5.43 -5.56 -24.14
N GLN A 139 -5.31 -6.69 -23.43
CA GLN A 139 -5.26 -6.69 -21.98
C GLN A 139 -3.84 -6.40 -21.53
N THR A 140 -3.66 -5.30 -20.79
CA THR A 140 -2.35 -4.99 -20.20
C THR A 140 -1.93 -6.13 -19.25
N PRO A 141 -0.67 -6.62 -19.35
CA PRO A 141 -0.15 -7.61 -18.42
C PRO A 141 0.18 -6.99 -17.05
N LEU A 142 0.09 -5.67 -16.90
CA LEU A 142 0.44 -4.97 -15.67
C LEU A 142 -0.67 -5.05 -14.61
N LEU A 143 -0.26 -5.01 -13.35
CA LEU A 143 -1.13 -4.82 -12.20
C LEU A 143 -1.50 -3.36 -12.00
N THR A 144 -2.72 -3.17 -11.51
CA THR A 144 -3.29 -1.86 -11.18
C THR A 144 -3.51 -1.72 -9.67
N ALA A 145 -3.72 -0.49 -9.19
CA ALA A 145 -4.09 -0.24 -7.80
C ALA A 145 -5.35 -1.02 -7.36
N THR A 146 -6.27 -1.30 -8.29
CA THR A 146 -7.47 -2.12 -8.03
C THR A 146 -7.10 -3.56 -7.71
N ASP A 147 -6.10 -4.13 -8.39
CA ASP A 147 -5.61 -5.47 -8.12
C ASP A 147 -5.00 -5.55 -6.72
N ILE A 148 -4.22 -4.54 -6.31
CA ILE A 148 -3.66 -4.43 -4.94
C ILE A 148 -4.76 -4.36 -3.88
N LEU A 149 -5.80 -3.55 -4.11
CA LEU A 149 -6.93 -3.45 -3.19
C LEU A 149 -7.70 -4.77 -3.07
N ARG A 150 -7.87 -5.51 -4.16
CA ARG A 150 -8.50 -6.83 -4.15
C ARG A 150 -7.65 -7.85 -3.40
N ALA A 151 -6.33 -7.85 -3.60
CA ALA A 151 -5.42 -8.73 -2.87
C ALA A 151 -5.46 -8.47 -1.36
N ARG A 152 -5.42 -7.20 -0.93
CA ARG A 152 -5.58 -6.82 0.48
C ARG A 152 -6.91 -7.29 1.08
N ARG A 153 -7.98 -7.30 0.30
CA ARG A 153 -9.28 -7.83 0.76
C ARG A 153 -9.24 -9.35 0.92
N ALA A 154 -8.64 -10.04 -0.05
CA ALA A 154 -8.54 -11.51 -0.04
C ALA A 154 -7.68 -12.03 1.12
N THR A 155 -6.63 -11.30 1.49
CA THR A 155 -5.73 -11.65 2.61
C THR A 155 -6.24 -11.20 3.98
N GLY A 156 -7.43 -10.59 4.07
CA GLY A 156 -7.98 -10.11 5.34
C GLY A 156 -7.24 -8.90 5.93
N LEU A 157 -6.34 -8.27 5.17
CA LEU A 157 -5.58 -7.08 5.58
C LEU A 157 -6.38 -5.77 5.44
N MET A 158 -7.58 -5.84 4.84
CA MET A 158 -8.54 -4.74 4.88
C MET A 158 -9.35 -4.80 6.18
N ASN A 159 -9.06 -3.88 7.09
CA ASN A 159 -9.91 -3.64 8.25
C ASN A 159 -11.26 -3.10 7.77
N THR A 160 -12.34 -3.85 8.05
CA THR A 160 -13.71 -3.31 8.02
C THR A 160 -13.96 -2.48 9.26
#